data_AF-A0A1H9JTF5-F1
#
_entry.id   AF-A0A1H9JTF5-F1
#
_cell.length_a   1.000
_cell.length_b   1.000
_cell.length_c   1.000
_cell.angle_alpha   90.00
_cell.angle_beta   90.00
_cell.angle_gamma   90.00
#
_symmetry.space_group_name_H-M   'P 1'
#
loop_
_entity.id
_entity.type
_entity.pdbx_description
1 polymer ?
#
loop_
_entity_poly.entity_id
_entity_poly.type
_entity_poly.pdbx_seq_one_letter_code
_entity_poly.pdbx_strand_id
1 'polypeptide(L)' 'MSKEHLVHMANDIADFFAAEPDREVAIAGIADHIRRFWDPRMRRQLDEHLLAGGEGLQALALAAAQQLASAGKH' A
#
# COMPACT_ATOMS: atom_id res chain seq x y z
N MET A 1 -6.02 -11.13 10.26
CA MET A 1 -5.63 -11.09 8.84
C MET A 1 -4.22 -11.65 8.74
N SER A 2 -3.93 -12.50 7.74
CA SER A 2 -2.58 -12.96 7.44
C SER A 2 -1.85 -11.92 6.58
N LYS A 3 -0.51 -11.97 6.56
CA LYS A 3 0.31 -11.06 5.73
C LYS A 3 0.04 -11.25 4.24
N GLU A 4 -0.10 -12.49 3.79
CA GLU A 4 -0.40 -12.83 2.39
C GLU A 4 -1.71 -12.21 1.92
N HIS A 5 -2.76 -12.28 2.75
CA HIS A 5 -4.05 -11.68 2.40
C HIS A 5 -3.98 -10.15 2.36
N LEU A 6 -3.21 -9.55 3.28
CA LEU A 6 -2.96 -8.11 3.29
C LEU A 6 -2.22 -7.65 2.02
N VAL A 7 -1.21 -8.40 1.58
CA VAL A 7 -0.47 -8.14 0.32
C VAL A 7 -1.40 -8.26 -0.88
N HIS A 8 -2.23 -9.30 -0.92
CA HIS A 8 -3.21 -9.49 -1.99
C HIS A 8 -4.17 -8.30 -2.09
N MET A 9 -4.76 -7.88 -0.96
CA MET A 9 -5.65 -6.71 -0.93
C MET A 9 -4.95 -5.42 -1.39
N ALA A 10 -3.68 -5.21 -1.02
CA ALA A 10 -2.92 -4.05 -1.48
C ALA A 10 -2.68 -4.07 -3.00
N ASN A 11 -2.44 -5.26 -3.56
CA ASN A 11 -2.29 -5.46 -5.00
C ASN A 11 -3.61 -5.27 -5.75
N ASP A 12 -4.74 -5.73 -5.22
CA ASP A 12 -6.05 -5.51 -5.84
C ASP A 12 -6.37 -4.02 -5.95
N ILE A 13 -6.01 -3.23 -4.94
CA ILE A 13 -6.13 -1.76 -4.99
C ILE A 13 -5.18 -1.21 -6.05
N ALA A 14 -3.94 -1.69 -6.13
CA ALA A 14 -2.99 -1.25 -7.15
C ALA A 14 -3.47 -1.57 -8.58
N ASP A 15 -4.05 -2.75 -8.81
CA ASP A 15 -4.64 -3.13 -10.11
C ASP A 15 -5.79 -2.21 -10.51
N PHE A 16 -6.60 -1.76 -9.55
CA PHE A 16 -7.65 -0.76 -9.81
C PHE A 16 -7.06 0.59 -10.24
N PHE A 17 -6.00 1.06 -9.57
CA PHE A 17 -5.34 2.31 -9.90
C PHE A 17 -4.38 2.21 -11.09
N ALA A 18 -4.10 1.02 -11.61
CA ALA A 18 -3.21 0.84 -12.77
C ALA A 18 -3.77 1.46 -14.07
N ALA A 19 -5.06 1.78 -14.11
CA ALA A 19 -5.69 2.52 -15.21
C ALA A 19 -5.37 4.02 -15.20
N GLU A 20 -4.85 4.57 -14.10
CA GLU A 20 -4.42 5.96 -14.02
C GLU A 20 -3.09 6.16 -14.77
N PRO A 21 -3.04 6.97 -15.84
CA PRO A 21 -1.82 7.20 -16.61
C PRO A 21 -0.73 7.92 -15.83
N ASP A 22 -1.09 8.76 -14.86
CA ASP A 22 -0.12 9.43 -14.00
C ASP A 22 0.26 8.54 -12.82
N ARG A 23 1.50 8.06 -12.85
CA ARG A 23 2.03 7.16 -11.82
C ARG A 23 2.02 7.79 -10.43
N GLU A 24 2.32 9.08 -10.28
CA GLU A 24 2.35 9.72 -8.97
C GLU A 24 0.94 9.86 -8.40
N VAL A 25 -0.03 10.20 -9.25
CA VAL A 25 -1.45 10.25 -8.89
C VAL A 25 -1.95 8.86 -8.48
N ALA A 26 -1.59 7.81 -9.22
CA ALA A 26 -1.94 6.43 -8.88
C ALA A 26 -1.42 6.03 -7.49
N ILE A 27 -0.12 6.28 -7.22
CA ILE A 27 0.52 5.95 -5.94
C ILE A 27 -0.16 6.72 -4.79
N ALA A 28 -0.39 8.03 -4.96
CA ALA A 28 -1.06 8.85 -3.95
C ALA A 28 -2.49 8.37 -3.69
N GLY A 29 -3.23 7.98 -4.75
CA GLY A 29 -4.58 7.42 -4.65
C GLY A 29 -4.62 6.11 -3.87
N ILE A 30 -3.70 5.18 -4.15
CA ILE A 30 -3.57 3.92 -3.41
C ILE A 30 -3.26 4.18 -1.94
N ALA A 31 -2.29 5.05 -1.64
CA ALA A 31 -1.91 5.39 -0.27
C ALA A 31 -3.06 6.03 0.51
N ASP A 32 -3.82 6.94 -0.12
CA ASP A 32 -5.01 7.55 0.49
C ASP A 32 -6.11 6.51 0.74
N HIS A 33 -6.35 5.62 -0.21
CA HIS A 33 -7.33 4.54 -0.07
C HIS A 33 -6.99 3.64 1.13
N ILE A 34 -5.75 3.14 1.20
CA ILE A 34 -5.29 2.33 2.32
C ILE A 34 -5.44 3.12 3.64
N ARG A 35 -5.01 4.39 3.68
CA ARG A 35 -5.10 5.22 4.88
C ARG A 35 -6.52 5.39 5.40
N ARG A 36 -7.50 5.55 4.49
CA ARG A 36 -8.90 5.85 4.82
C ARG A 36 -9.71 4.61 5.16
N PHE A 37 -9.47 3.50 4.47
CA PHE A 37 -10.29 2.30 4.57
C PHE A 37 -9.67 1.21 5.46
N TRP A 38 -8.34 1.20 5.64
CA TRP A 38 -7.70 0.21 6.50
C TRP A 38 -7.54 0.72 7.92
N ASP A 39 -7.84 -0.15 8.87
CA ASP A 39 -7.65 0.16 10.28
C ASP A 39 -6.15 0.33 10.64
N PRO A 40 -5.84 1.01 11.77
CA PRO A 40 -4.46 1.27 12.16
C PRO A 40 -3.59 0.02 12.38
N ARG A 41 -4.18 -1.17 12.61
CA ARG A 41 -3.41 -2.40 12.80
C ARG A 41 -3.02 -2.98 11.44
N MET A 42 -3.91 -2.98 10.45
CA MET A 42 -3.59 -3.40 9.09
C MET A 42 -2.46 -2.56 8.48
N ARG A 43 -2.48 -1.23 8.68
CA ARG A 43 -1.41 -0.34 8.22
C ARG A 43 -0.06 -0.65 8.86
N ARG A 44 -0.04 -0.90 10.18
CA ARG A 44 1.18 -1.35 10.86
C ARG A 44 1.71 -2.68 10.33
N GLN A 45 0.83 -3.63 10.01
CA GLN A 45 1.24 -4.90 9.39
C GLN A 45 1.82 -4.70 7.99
N LEU A 46 1.30 -3.74 7.22
CA LEU A 46 1.86 -3.38 5.91
C LEU A 46 3.26 -2.76 6.06
N ASP A 47 3.44 -1.88 7.04
CA ASP A 47 4.75 -1.27 7.34
C ASP A 47 5.76 -2.33 7.79
N GLU A 48 5.37 -3.27 8.66
CA GLU A 48 6.22 -4.40 9.07
C GLU A 48 6.62 -5.28 7.88
N HIS A 49 5.69 -5.52 6.95
CA HIS A 49 5.95 -6.27 5.73
C HIS A 49 6.92 -5.52 4.80
N LEU A 50 6.76 -4.20 4.71
CA LEU A 50 7.66 -3.33 3.95
C LEU A 50 9.10 -3.39 4.52
N LEU A 51 9.25 -3.35 5.84
CA LEU A 51 10.56 -3.48 6.51
C LEU A 51 11.19 -4.87 6.28
N ALA A 52 10.39 -5.90 6.05
CA ALA A 52 10.85 -7.24 5.70
C ALA A 52 11.20 -7.42 4.21
N GLY A 53 11.10 -6.37 3.40
CA GLY A 53 11.44 -6.37 1.97
C GLY A 53 10.22 -6.23 1.03
N GLY A 54 9.00 -6.28 1.56
CA GLY A 54 7.78 -6.04 0.78
C GLY A 54 7.47 -7.12 -0.26
N GLU A 55 7.91 -8.35 -0.04
CA GLU A 55 7.75 -9.45 -1.01
C GLU A 55 6.28 -9.66 -1.42
N GLY A 56 6.05 -9.86 -2.71
CA GLY A 56 4.72 -10.06 -3.29
C GLY A 56 3.91 -8.78 -3.51
N LEU A 57 4.35 -7.60 -3.04
CA LEU A 57 3.71 -6.33 -3.42
C LEU A 57 4.08 -5.96 -4.85
N GLN A 58 3.08 -5.56 -5.63
CA GLN A 58 3.29 -4.97 -6.95
C GLN A 58 3.98 -3.61 -6.84
N ALA A 59 4.59 -3.14 -7.94
CA ALA A 59 5.37 -1.90 -7.94
C ALA A 59 4.59 -0.66 -7.46
N LEU A 60 3.30 -0.53 -7.83
CA LEU A 60 2.46 0.57 -7.37
C LEU A 60 2.06 0.42 -5.89
N ALA A 61 1.68 -0.78 -5.46
CA ALA A 61 1.36 -1.07 -4.06
C ALA A 61 2.55 -0.83 -3.13
N LEU A 62 3.75 -1.25 -3.56
CA LEU A 62 5.00 -1.07 -2.82
C LEU A 62 5.34 0.42 -2.66
N ALA A 63 5.26 1.19 -3.74
CA ALA A 63 5.52 2.63 -3.69
C ALA A 63 4.49 3.36 -2.80
N ALA A 64 3.22 2.97 -2.88
CA ALA A 64 2.17 3.54 -2.05
C ALA A 64 2.36 3.21 -0.56
N ALA A 65 2.77 1.99 -0.24
CA ALA A 65 3.12 1.59 1.12
C ALA A 65 4.32 2.40 1.66
N GLN A 66 5.35 2.62 0.85
CA GLN A 66 6.49 3.47 1.22
C GLN A 66 6.08 4.93 1.48
N GLN A 67 5.19 5.47 0.64
CA GLN A 67 4.66 6.81 0.82
C GLN A 67 3.83 6.91 2.11
N LEU A 68 2.97 5.92 2.37
CA LEU A 68 2.14 5.86 3.58
C LEU A 68 3.00 5.82 4.86
N ALA A 69 4.04 4.98 4.87
CA ALA A 69 4.98 4.85 6.00
C ALA A 69 5.77 6.14 6.25
N SER A 70 6.04 6.92 5.19
CA SER A 70 6.77 8.19 5.28
C SER A 70 5.87 9.33 5.77
N ALA A 71 4.59 9.33 5.40
CA ALA A 71 3.62 10.35 5.80
C ALA A 71 3.23 10.27 7.28
N GLY A 72 3.36 9.11 7.93
CA GLY A 72 3.03 8.89 9.34
C GLY A 72 4.17 9.20 10.33
N LYS A 73 5.34 9.63 9.88
CA LYS A 73 6.53 9.93 10.72
C LYS A 73 6.62 11.38 11.20
N HIS A 74 5.54 12.16 11.10
CA HIS A 74 5.45 13.53 11.61
C HIS A 74 4.64 13.64 12.89
#